data_AF-A0A6L4YK89-F1
#
_entry.id   AF-A0A6L4YK89-F1
#
_cell.length_a   1.000
_cell.length_b   1.000
_cell.length_c   1.000
_cell.angle_alpha   90.00
_cell.angle_beta   90.00
_cell.angle_gamma   90.00
#
_symmetry.space_group_name_H-M   'P 1'
#
loop_
_entity.id
_entity.type
_entity.pdbx_description
1 polymer ?
#
loop_
_entity_poly.entity_id
_entity_poly.type
_entity_poly.pdbx_seq_one_letter_code
_entity_poly.pdbx_strand_id
1 'polypeptide(L)'
;MVKKLVVKKLKSVGKDSQLSATIRESAQQIWLAGLGAFAKAQQEGNKVFDALVRQGESIQKSTRKVAEDKVTEMAAKATGTWDKLEQVFENRVARSLHSLGVPTRDDVAALAKRVAELKAEVEKLNKGAPKVAKPAAKPVAKPKAAAAKPVRRAAAKAVPKAAP
;
A
#
# COMPACT_ATOMS: atom_id res chain seq x y z
N MET A 1 26.27 -5.34 88.30
CA MET A 1 27.55 -4.59 88.36
C MET A 1 28.03 -4.03 87.01
N VAL A 2 27.70 -4.63 85.86
CA VAL A 2 28.22 -4.19 84.54
C VAL A 2 27.74 -2.80 84.11
N LYS A 3 26.47 -2.44 84.36
CA LYS A 3 25.92 -1.10 84.07
C LYS A 3 26.68 0.04 84.79
N LYS A 4 27.23 -0.21 85.99
CA LYS A 4 27.95 0.79 86.78
C LYS A 4 29.37 1.06 86.26
N LEU A 5 30.00 0.08 85.61
CA LEU A 5 31.32 0.20 85.00
C LEU A 5 31.27 0.94 83.66
N VAL A 6 30.24 0.66 82.84
CA VAL A 6 30.05 1.36 81.55
C VAL A 6 29.77 2.85 81.77
N VAL A 7 28.91 3.20 82.71
CA VAL A 7 28.61 4.59 83.08
C VAL A 7 29.84 5.31 83.67
N LYS A 8 30.71 4.60 84.41
CA LYS A 8 31.93 5.20 84.96
C LYS A 8 33.01 5.43 83.90
N LYS A 9 33.09 4.57 82.87
CA LYS A 9 34.00 4.73 81.73
C LYS A 9 33.53 5.84 80.77
N LEU A 10 32.21 5.99 80.58
CA LEU A 10 31.63 7.15 79.88
C LEU A 10 31.88 8.47 80.63
N LYS A 11 31.93 8.46 81.96
CA LYS A 11 32.17 9.65 82.79
C LYS A 11 33.64 10.05 82.90
N SER A 12 34.59 9.12 82.68
CA SER A 12 36.03 9.46 82.60
C SER A 12 36.41 10.10 81.27
N VAL A 13 35.72 9.75 80.18
CA VAL A 13 35.90 10.37 78.86
C VAL A 13 35.65 11.90 78.90
N GLY A 14 34.76 12.37 79.78
CA GLY A 14 34.54 13.81 80.00
C GLY A 14 35.69 14.56 80.70
N LYS A 15 36.71 13.86 81.22
CA LYS A 15 37.93 14.48 81.78
C LYS A 15 39.11 14.48 80.81
N ASP A 16 39.02 13.76 79.70
CA ASP A 16 40.05 13.71 78.64
C ASP A 16 39.79 14.82 77.60
N SER A 17 39.88 16.07 78.05
CA SER A 17 39.59 17.28 77.26
C SER A 17 40.29 17.28 75.88
N GLN A 18 41.53 16.77 75.81
CA GLN A 18 42.24 16.63 74.53
C GLN A 18 41.63 15.60 73.57
N LEU A 19 41.14 14.46 74.07
CA LEU A 19 40.49 13.46 73.22
C LEU A 19 39.14 13.98 72.71
N SER A 20 38.37 14.63 73.59
CA SER A 20 37.09 15.25 73.21
C SER A 20 37.27 16.38 72.19
N ALA A 21 38.32 17.19 72.31
CA ALA A 21 38.66 18.23 71.35
C ALA A 21 39.06 17.65 69.97
N THR A 22 39.88 16.59 69.96
CA THR A 22 40.32 15.94 68.73
C THR A 22 39.16 15.27 67.98
N ILE A 23 38.22 14.64 68.70
CA ILE A 23 37.03 14.03 68.10
C ILE A 23 36.11 15.11 67.52
N ARG A 24 35.94 16.25 68.19
CA ARG A 24 35.15 17.37 67.66
C ARG A 24 35.78 17.97 66.42
N GLU A 25 37.09 18.20 66.42
CA GLU A 25 37.83 18.70 65.27
C GLU A 25 37.73 17.74 64.09
N SER A 26 37.92 16.43 64.31
CA SER A 26 37.75 15.41 63.28
C SER A 26 36.32 15.34 62.75
N ALA A 27 35.31 15.40 63.63
CA ALA A 27 33.91 15.43 63.23
C ALA A 27 33.58 16.68 62.40
N GLN A 28 34.14 17.83 62.76
CA GLN A 28 33.98 19.07 62.02
C GLN A 28 34.67 19.01 60.65
N GLN A 29 35.86 18.40 60.56
CA GLN A 29 36.54 18.16 59.30
C GLN A 29 35.77 17.19 58.40
N ILE A 30 35.24 16.08 58.95
CA ILE A 30 34.40 15.15 58.21
C ILE A 30 33.12 15.86 57.71
N TRP A 31 32.53 16.72 58.53
CA TRP A 31 31.35 17.49 58.14
C TRP A 31 31.64 18.49 57.02
N LEU A 32 32.72 19.27 57.14
CA LEU A 32 33.15 20.22 56.10
C LEU A 32 33.55 19.50 54.81
N ALA A 33 34.24 18.36 54.92
CA ALA A 33 34.58 17.51 53.78
C ALA A 33 33.32 16.92 53.14
N GLY A 34 32.32 16.51 53.93
CA GLY A 34 31.03 16.04 53.44
C GLY A 34 30.27 17.13 52.67
N LEU A 35 30.21 18.36 53.21
CA LEU A 35 29.63 19.52 52.54
C LEU A 35 30.39 19.91 51.27
N GLY A 36 31.73 19.88 51.30
CA GLY A 36 32.57 20.16 50.14
C GLY A 36 32.44 19.10 49.04
N ALA A 37 32.39 17.82 49.40
CA ALA A 37 32.15 16.72 48.47
C ALA A 37 30.74 16.79 47.86
N PHE A 38 29.72 17.11 48.66
CA PHE A 38 28.37 17.34 48.15
C PHE A 38 28.30 18.53 47.18
N ALA A 39 28.93 19.66 47.54
CA ALA A 39 29.01 20.82 46.65
C ALA A 39 29.74 20.50 45.34
N LYS A 40 30.83 19.72 45.41
CA LYS A 40 31.56 19.27 44.21
C LYS A 40 30.75 18.30 43.37
N ALA A 41 30.02 17.38 43.99
CA ALA A 41 29.10 16.47 43.33
C ALA A 41 27.92 17.21 42.68
N GLN A 42 27.42 18.32 43.25
CA GLN A 42 26.42 19.16 42.58
C GLN A 42 27.01 19.88 41.36
N GLN A 43 28.21 20.46 41.48
CA GLN A 43 28.86 21.14 40.35
C GLN A 43 29.20 20.19 39.19
N GLU A 44 29.73 19.01 39.49
CA GLU A 44 30.04 17.99 38.48
C GLU A 44 28.78 17.23 38.04
N GLY A 45 27.82 17.05 38.94
CA GLY A 45 26.53 16.41 38.67
C GLY A 45 25.70 17.17 37.65
N ASN A 46 25.67 18.51 37.70
CA ASN A 46 24.99 19.32 36.68
C ASN A 46 25.61 19.12 35.29
N LYS A 47 26.94 19.04 35.17
CA LYS A 47 27.61 18.80 33.89
C LYS A 47 27.31 17.42 33.32
N VAL A 48 27.30 16.39 34.18
CA VAL A 48 26.95 15.03 33.78
C VAL A 48 25.47 14.97 33.39
N PHE A 49 24.59 15.65 34.13
CA PHE A 49 23.19 15.77 33.80
C PHE A 49 22.98 16.44 32.43
N ASP A 50 23.60 17.59 32.18
CA ASP A 50 23.49 18.30 30.90
C ASP A 50 24.01 17.44 29.73
N ALA A 51 25.09 16.69 29.93
CA ALA A 51 25.60 15.75 28.95
C ALA A 51 24.61 14.61 28.66
N LEU A 52 24.00 14.04 29.70
CA LEU A 52 22.97 13.01 29.58
C LEU A 52 21.71 13.53 28.88
N VAL A 53 21.28 14.76 29.19
CA VAL A 53 20.14 15.40 28.51
C VAL A 53 20.45 15.59 27.03
N ARG A 54 21.63 16.14 26.70
CA ARG A 54 22.05 16.32 25.30
C ARG A 54 22.14 14.98 24.55
N GLN A 55 22.64 13.94 25.20
CA GLN A 55 22.67 12.58 24.64
C GLN A 55 21.24 12.04 24.45
N GLY A 56 20.34 12.24 25.41
CA GLY A 56 18.94 11.85 25.33
C GLY A 56 18.21 12.55 24.18
N GLU A 57 18.39 13.86 24.02
CA GLU A 57 17.86 14.61 22.88
C GLU A 57 18.42 14.09 21.55
N SER A 58 19.72 13.77 21.49
CA SER A 58 20.33 13.22 20.27
C SER A 58 19.75 11.86 19.92
N ILE A 59 19.56 10.98 20.90
CA ILE A 59 18.95 9.67 20.73
C ILE A 59 17.48 9.80 20.31
N GLN A 60 16.74 10.73 20.90
CA GLN A 60 15.35 11.00 20.51
C GLN A 60 15.27 11.52 19.08
N LYS A 61 16.13 12.48 18.70
CA LYS A 61 16.20 13.03 17.35
C LYS A 61 16.60 11.95 16.34
N SER A 62 17.59 11.11 16.64
CA SER A 62 17.99 10.02 15.74
C SER A 62 16.93 8.94 15.63
N THR A 63 16.28 8.57 16.73
CA THR A 63 15.18 7.59 16.75
C THR A 63 13.98 8.11 15.97
N ARG A 64 13.63 9.38 16.14
CA ARG A 64 12.55 10.02 15.37
C ARG A 64 12.84 10.02 13.89
N LYS A 65 14.07 10.38 13.47
CA LYS A 65 14.47 10.31 12.05
C LYS A 65 14.35 8.90 11.49
N VAL A 66 14.88 7.89 12.20
CA VAL A 66 14.78 6.48 11.75
C VAL A 66 13.33 6.02 11.69
N ALA A 67 12.49 6.43 12.65
CA ALA A 67 11.07 6.12 12.62
C ALA A 67 10.35 6.80 11.45
N GLU A 68 10.63 8.08 11.20
CA GLU A 68 10.11 8.83 10.05
C GLU A 68 10.53 8.17 8.74
N ASP A 69 11.82 7.84 8.56
CA ASP A 69 12.34 7.16 7.37
C ASP A 69 11.65 5.82 7.15
N LYS A 70 11.46 5.01 8.22
CA LYS A 70 10.76 3.73 8.13
C LYS A 70 9.27 3.88 7.83
N VAL A 71 8.60 4.87 8.41
CA VAL A 71 7.19 5.16 8.11
C VAL A 71 7.04 5.59 6.65
N THR A 72 7.93 6.43 6.15
CA THR A 72 7.93 6.83 4.74
C THR A 72 8.20 5.65 3.81
N GLU A 73 9.15 4.77 4.14
CA GLU A 73 9.43 3.55 3.37
C GLU A 73 8.24 2.58 3.40
N MET A 74 7.61 2.37 4.55
CA MET A 74 6.41 1.56 4.68
C MET A 74 5.23 2.16 3.95
N ALA A 75 5.03 3.48 4.03
CA ALA A 75 3.99 4.19 3.30
C ALA A 75 4.19 4.03 1.80
N ALA A 76 5.41 4.21 1.28
CA ALA A 76 5.71 4.01 -0.14
C ALA A 76 5.45 2.57 -0.61
N LYS A 77 5.85 1.57 0.19
CA LYS A 77 5.58 0.14 -0.11
C LYS A 77 4.10 -0.20 -0.01
N ALA A 78 3.39 0.41 0.94
CA ALA A 78 1.96 0.23 1.12
C ALA A 78 1.18 0.85 -0.05
N THR A 79 1.53 2.06 -0.49
CA THR A 79 0.93 2.70 -1.68
C THR A 79 1.11 1.84 -2.91
N GLY A 80 2.32 1.39 -3.24
CA GLY A 80 2.54 0.54 -4.41
C GLY A 80 1.89 -0.86 -4.33
N THR A 81 1.58 -1.35 -3.12
CA THR A 81 0.80 -2.57 -2.92
C THR A 81 -0.70 -2.28 -3.05
N TRP A 82 -1.15 -1.12 -2.56
CA TRP A 82 -2.52 -0.63 -2.69
C TRP A 82 -2.91 -0.37 -4.14
N ASP A 83 -2.04 0.26 -4.93
CA ASP A 83 -2.23 0.44 -6.39
C ASP A 83 -2.45 -0.91 -7.09
N LYS A 84 -1.70 -1.95 -6.70
CA LYS A 84 -1.91 -3.32 -7.24
C LYS A 84 -3.25 -3.91 -6.80
N LEU A 85 -3.68 -3.65 -5.56
CA LEU A 85 -5.00 -4.09 -5.08
C LEU A 85 -6.13 -3.36 -5.81
N GLU A 86 -5.96 -2.07 -6.10
CA GLU A 86 -6.88 -1.29 -6.92
C GLU A 86 -6.98 -1.88 -8.33
N GLN A 87 -5.86 -2.18 -9.00
CA GLN A 87 -5.87 -2.86 -10.29
C GLN A 87 -6.57 -4.23 -10.24
N VAL A 88 -6.34 -5.04 -9.21
CA VAL A 88 -7.01 -6.35 -9.06
C VAL A 88 -8.50 -6.17 -8.80
N PHE A 89 -8.88 -5.17 -8.00
CA PHE A 89 -10.27 -4.83 -7.73
C PHE A 89 -10.97 -4.35 -9.00
N GLU A 90 -10.39 -3.41 -9.74
CA GLU A 90 -10.89 -2.94 -11.03
C GLU A 90 -11.09 -4.10 -12.00
N ASN A 91 -10.10 -4.98 -12.14
CA ASN A 91 -10.20 -6.18 -12.97
C ASN A 91 -11.35 -7.10 -12.53
N ARG A 92 -11.57 -7.24 -11.22
CA ARG A 92 -12.67 -8.06 -10.69
C ARG A 92 -14.03 -7.41 -10.89
N VAL A 93 -14.12 -6.09 -10.74
CA VAL A 93 -15.32 -5.29 -11.01
C VAL A 93 -15.65 -5.33 -12.50
N ALA A 94 -14.67 -5.08 -13.37
CA ALA A 94 -14.80 -5.16 -14.82
C ALA A 94 -15.26 -6.56 -15.26
N ARG A 95 -14.72 -7.63 -14.68
CA ARG A 95 -15.14 -9.01 -14.99
C ARG A 95 -16.58 -9.29 -14.57
N SER A 96 -17.00 -8.77 -13.41
CA SER A 96 -18.37 -8.91 -12.93
C SER A 96 -19.35 -8.13 -13.82
N LEU A 97 -19.00 -6.90 -14.21
CA LEU A 97 -19.79 -6.07 -15.13
C LEU A 97 -19.90 -6.69 -16.52
N HIS A 98 -18.80 -7.21 -17.05
CA HIS A 98 -18.78 -7.91 -18.33
C HIS A 98 -19.67 -9.17 -18.31
N SER A 99 -19.68 -9.93 -17.19
CA SER A 99 -20.58 -11.07 -17.03
C SER A 99 -22.06 -10.69 -17.00
N LEU A 100 -22.38 -9.44 -16.65
CA LEU A 100 -23.73 -8.88 -16.67
C LEU A 100 -24.07 -8.19 -18.01
N GLY A 101 -23.16 -8.24 -18.99
CA GLY A 101 -23.36 -7.67 -20.32
C GLY A 101 -23.13 -6.16 -20.41
N VAL A 102 -22.51 -5.54 -19.40
CA VAL A 102 -22.16 -4.11 -19.42
C VAL A 102 -20.80 -3.93 -20.11
N PRO A 103 -20.73 -3.27 -21.27
CA PRO A 103 -19.46 -3.04 -21.97
C PRO A 103 -18.53 -2.14 -21.15
N THR A 104 -17.24 -2.49 -21.08
CA THR A 104 -16.24 -1.71 -20.34
C THR A 104 -15.59 -0.64 -21.23
N ARG A 105 -14.86 0.29 -20.62
CA ARG A 105 -14.16 1.37 -21.35
C ARG A 105 -13.16 0.84 -22.38
N ASP A 106 -12.45 -0.23 -22.02
CA ASP A 106 -11.46 -0.87 -22.89
C ASP A 106 -12.11 -1.53 -24.11
N ASP A 107 -13.30 -2.15 -23.93
CA ASP A 107 -14.05 -2.74 -25.03
C ASP A 107 -14.49 -1.67 -26.05
N VAL A 108 -14.96 -0.53 -25.55
CA VAL A 108 -15.35 0.62 -26.38
C VAL A 108 -14.14 1.17 -27.14
N ALA A 109 -12.99 1.28 -26.48
CA ALA A 109 -11.75 1.74 -27.11
C ALA A 109 -11.26 0.77 -28.19
N ALA A 110 -11.27 -0.54 -27.92
CA ALA A 110 -10.89 -1.58 -28.89
C ALA A 110 -11.82 -1.58 -30.10
N LEU A 111 -13.13 -1.41 -29.90
CA LEU A 111 -14.09 -1.32 -30.98
C LEU A 111 -13.88 -0.05 -31.82
N ALA A 112 -13.64 1.10 -31.18
CA ALA A 112 -13.36 2.35 -31.87
C ALA A 112 -12.13 2.24 -32.80
N LYS A 113 -11.08 1.54 -32.34
CA LYS A 113 -9.89 1.26 -33.16
C LYS A 113 -10.21 0.38 -34.37
N ARG A 114 -10.92 -0.73 -34.16
CA ARG A 114 -11.35 -1.62 -35.26
C ARG A 114 -12.22 -0.90 -36.28
N VAL A 115 -13.13 -0.03 -35.83
CA VAL A 115 -13.96 0.79 -36.73
C VAL A 115 -13.11 1.78 -37.51
N ALA A 116 -12.09 2.40 -36.90
CA ALA A 116 -11.18 3.29 -37.61
C ALA A 116 -10.37 2.55 -38.69
N GLU A 117 -9.87 1.35 -38.39
CA GLU A 117 -9.16 0.49 -39.35
C GLU A 117 -10.07 0.07 -40.51
N LEU A 118 -11.29 -0.41 -40.22
CA LEU A 118 -12.27 -0.76 -41.25
C LEU A 118 -12.65 0.45 -42.11
N LYS A 119 -12.84 1.63 -41.51
CA LYS A 119 -13.12 2.86 -42.26
C LYS A 119 -11.98 3.18 -43.22
N ALA A 120 -10.72 3.04 -42.78
CA ALA A 120 -9.56 3.25 -43.63
C ALA A 120 -9.50 2.26 -44.80
N GLU A 121 -9.85 0.99 -44.59
CA GLU A 121 -9.92 -0.03 -45.65
C GLU A 121 -11.07 0.24 -46.63
N VAL A 122 -12.25 0.63 -46.14
CA VAL A 122 -13.40 0.99 -46.98
C VAL A 122 -13.10 2.22 -47.82
N GLU A 123 -12.44 3.24 -47.27
CA GLU A 123 -12.01 4.40 -48.06
C GLU A 123 -10.99 4.03 -49.14
N LYS A 124 -10.06 3.11 -48.85
CA LYS A 124 -9.10 2.61 -49.83
C LYS A 124 -9.80 1.86 -50.98
N LEU A 125 -10.80 1.04 -50.66
CA LEU A 125 -11.59 0.32 -51.68
C LEU A 125 -12.52 1.25 -52.46
N ASN A 126 -13.12 2.26 -51.81
CA ASN A 126 -14.02 3.22 -52.46
C ASN A 126 -13.27 4.18 -53.41
N LYS A 127 -12.00 4.49 -53.12
CA LYS A 127 -11.13 5.25 -54.04
C LYS A 127 -10.69 4.44 -55.28
N GLY A 128 -11.05 3.15 -55.38
CA GLY A 128 -10.73 2.26 -56.51
C GLY A 128 -11.88 1.94 -57.48
N ALA A 129 -13.12 2.42 -57.26
CA ALA A 129 -14.26 2.12 -58.14
C ALA A 129 -14.50 3.23 -59.19
N PRO A 130 -14.54 2.92 -60.51
CA PRO A 130 -14.78 3.92 -61.54
C PRO A 130 -16.26 4.33 -61.58
N LYS A 131 -16.50 5.63 -61.75
CA LYS A 131 -17.80 6.30 -61.83
C LYS A 131 -18.65 5.73 -62.99
N VAL A 132 -19.79 5.12 -62.66
CA VAL A 132 -20.72 4.47 -63.60
C VAL A 132 -21.43 5.50 -64.50
N ALA A 133 -21.36 5.31 -65.82
CA ALA A 133 -22.19 6.01 -66.81
C ALA A 133 -23.46 5.21 -67.12
N LYS A 134 -24.55 5.96 -67.35
CA LYS A 134 -25.98 5.63 -67.38
C LYS A 134 -26.42 4.68 -68.53
N PRO A 135 -27.42 3.79 -68.34
CA PRO A 135 -27.87 2.85 -69.38
C PRO A 135 -28.93 3.45 -70.32
N ALA A 136 -28.81 3.18 -71.63
CA ALA A 136 -29.79 3.49 -72.68
C ALA A 136 -30.60 2.24 -73.07
N ALA A 137 -31.86 2.46 -73.50
CA ALA A 137 -32.94 1.46 -73.59
C ALA A 137 -33.14 0.84 -75.00
N LYS A 138 -33.51 -0.47 -75.02
CA LYS A 138 -34.45 -1.26 -75.90
C LYS A 138 -34.30 -1.20 -77.46
N PRO A 139 -34.67 -2.23 -78.28
CA PRO A 139 -35.94 -2.99 -78.21
C PRO A 139 -35.95 -4.49 -78.65
N VAL A 140 -37.17 -5.02 -78.68
CA VAL A 140 -37.71 -6.41 -78.67
C VAL A 140 -37.72 -7.12 -80.04
N ALA A 141 -37.60 -8.46 -80.06
CA ALA A 141 -38.32 -9.36 -80.99
C ALA A 141 -38.47 -10.81 -80.43
N LYS A 142 -39.67 -11.37 -80.56
CA LYS A 142 -40.11 -12.79 -80.35
C LYS A 142 -40.57 -13.33 -81.73
N PRO A 143 -41.03 -14.60 -81.95
CA PRO A 143 -41.02 -15.86 -81.17
C PRO A 143 -40.69 -17.14 -82.02
N LYS A 144 -40.59 -18.33 -81.40
CA LYS A 144 -41.13 -19.59 -82.00
C LYS A 144 -41.39 -20.68 -80.96
N ALA A 145 -42.58 -21.28 -81.03
CA ALA A 145 -43.08 -22.36 -80.19
C ALA A 145 -42.80 -23.75 -80.80
N ALA A 146 -42.67 -24.79 -79.97
CA ALA A 146 -42.95 -26.17 -80.33
C ALA A 146 -43.30 -26.98 -79.06
N ALA A 147 -44.41 -27.71 -79.15
CA ALA A 147 -45.10 -28.46 -78.11
C ALA A 147 -44.60 -29.91 -78.00
N ALA A 148 -44.83 -30.56 -76.84
CA ALA A 148 -45.58 -31.82 -76.71
C ALA A 148 -45.26 -32.53 -75.37
N LYS A 149 -46.32 -32.80 -74.58
CA LYS A 149 -46.38 -33.87 -73.56
C LYS A 149 -47.07 -35.08 -74.23
N PRO A 150 -46.82 -36.34 -73.81
CA PRO A 150 -47.57 -36.99 -72.72
C PRO A 150 -46.63 -37.90 -71.87
N VAL A 151 -46.96 -38.60 -70.77
CA VAL A 151 -48.04 -39.56 -70.47
C VAL A 151 -48.14 -39.72 -68.94
N ARG A 152 -49.35 -40.03 -68.46
CA ARG A 152 -49.75 -40.25 -67.05
C ARG A 152 -50.07 -41.73 -66.85
N ARG A 153 -49.58 -42.39 -65.78
CA ARG A 153 -50.15 -43.62 -65.15
C ARG A 153 -49.42 -43.87 -63.81
N ALA A 154 -49.97 -43.56 -62.64
CA ALA A 154 -51.04 -44.22 -61.86
C ALA A 154 -50.59 -45.45 -61.03
N ALA A 155 -50.78 -45.30 -59.70
CA ALA A 155 -51.20 -46.26 -58.67
C ALA A 155 -50.19 -47.16 -57.92
N ALA A 156 -50.10 -46.97 -56.59
CA ALA A 156 -50.43 -47.91 -55.48
C ALA A 156 -49.73 -47.46 -54.17
N LYS A 157 -50.47 -47.01 -53.12
CA LYS A 157 -50.78 -47.73 -51.85
C LYS A 157 -49.53 -48.38 -51.19
N ALA A 158 -49.18 -48.22 -49.91
CA ALA A 158 -49.95 -48.04 -48.69
C ALA A 158 -49.03 -47.71 -47.46
N VAL A 159 -49.52 -46.81 -46.58
CA VAL A 159 -49.48 -46.70 -45.09
C VAL A 159 -48.59 -47.62 -44.21
N PRO A 160 -48.42 -47.37 -42.88
CA PRO A 160 -48.22 -46.12 -42.10
C PRO A 160 -47.18 -46.29 -40.93
N LYS A 161 -47.10 -45.25 -40.07
CA LYS A 161 -46.93 -45.34 -38.58
C LYS A 161 -45.50 -45.42 -38.01
N ALA A 162 -45.03 -44.30 -37.44
CA ALA A 162 -44.86 -44.06 -36.00
C ALA A 162 -43.85 -42.92 -35.77
N ALA A 163 -44.30 -41.88 -35.09
CA ALA A 163 -43.50 -40.80 -34.47
C ALA A 163 -42.79 -41.32 -33.20
N PRO A 164 -42.14 -40.48 -32.39
CA PRO A 164 -41.43 -39.21 -32.65
C PRO A 164 -39.91 -39.37 -32.72
#